data_AF-A0A2A5EHX9-F1
#
_entry.id   AF-A0A2A5EHX9-F1
#
_cell.length_a   1.000
_cell.length_b   1.000
_cell.length_c   1.000
_cell.angle_alpha   90.00
_cell.angle_beta   90.00
_cell.angle_gamma   90.00
#
_symmetry.space_group_name_H-M   'P 1'
#
loop_
_entity.id
_entity.type
_entity.pdbx_description
1 polymer ?
#
loop_
_entity_poly.entity_id
_entity_poly.type
_entity_poly.pdbx_seq_one_letter_code
_entity_poly.pdbx_strand_id
1 'polypeptide(L)'
;MGESNYDREEVFSKKVRAGKRTYFFDVKTTKGDDYYITITESKKRYEDGGYVKHKIFLYKEDFNKFSEAFTETVNYVKSDLMPEYDFDEFTRRDQNVD
;
A
#
# COMPACT_ATOMS: atom_id res chain seq x y z
N MET A 1 -6.05 22.97 16.20
CA MET A 1 -4.81 23.15 15.42
C MET A 1 -4.54 21.84 14.70
N GLY A 2 -4.64 21.65 13.40
CA GLY A 2 -5.12 22.45 12.28
C GLY A 2 -5.12 21.47 11.11
N GLU A 3 -6.29 21.04 10.64
CA GLU A 3 -6.40 20.09 9.53
C GLU A 3 -7.43 20.63 8.54
N SER A 4 -7.05 21.71 7.85
CA SER A 4 -7.77 22.24 6.70
C SER A 4 -6.76 22.44 5.58
N ASN A 5 -6.30 21.32 5.00
CA ASN A 5 -5.51 21.26 3.75
C ASN A 5 -5.31 19.84 3.19
N TYR A 6 -5.91 18.79 3.79
CA TYR A 6 -5.73 17.40 3.35
C TYR A 6 -6.55 17.01 2.10
N ASP A 7 -7.48 17.86 1.66
CA ASP A 7 -8.24 17.71 0.41
C ASP A 7 -7.51 18.33 -0.79
N ARG A 8 -6.18 18.28 -0.85
CA ARG A 8 -5.52 18.39 -2.18
C ARG A 8 -5.72 17.05 -2.89
N GLU A 9 -6.97 16.92 -3.34
CA GLU A 9 -7.59 15.95 -4.24
C GLU A 9 -6.90 14.59 -4.24
N GLU A 10 -7.20 13.79 -3.21
CA GLU A 10 -7.03 12.34 -3.30
C GLU A 10 -7.96 11.82 -4.41
N VAL A 11 -7.37 11.54 -5.57
CA VAL A 11 -8.09 11.14 -6.80
C VAL A 11 -8.60 9.71 -6.68
N PHE A 12 -7.83 8.87 -5.99
CA PHE A 12 -8.14 7.47 -5.77
C PHE A 12 -7.50 6.98 -4.47
N SER A 13 -8.14 6.04 -3.81
CA SER A 13 -7.64 5.42 -2.58
C SER A 13 -7.96 3.93 -2.57
N LYS A 14 -6.96 3.11 -2.30
CA LYS A 14 -7.14 1.68 -2.02
C LYS A 14 -6.54 1.34 -0.67
N LYS A 15 -7.39 0.80 0.21
CA LYS A 15 -7.01 0.29 1.53
C LYS A 15 -6.89 -1.23 1.51
N VAL A 16 -5.83 -1.75 2.12
CA VAL A 16 -5.60 -3.19 2.33
C VAL A 16 -5.34 -3.44 3.80
N ARG A 17 -6.21 -4.21 4.47
CA ARG A 17 -5.99 -4.64 5.86
C ARG A 17 -5.18 -5.92 5.87
N ALA A 18 -4.19 -6.01 6.76
CA ALA A 18 -3.35 -7.19 6.92
C ALA A 18 -3.00 -7.37 8.41
N GLY A 19 -3.93 -7.98 9.17
CA GLY A 19 -3.80 -8.14 10.61
C GLY A 19 -3.60 -6.80 11.34
N LYS A 20 -2.43 -6.58 11.94
CA LYS A 20 -2.09 -5.35 12.68
C LYS A 20 -1.57 -4.21 11.80
N ARG A 21 -1.44 -4.44 10.49
CA ARG A 21 -1.01 -3.45 9.50
C ARG A 21 -2.19 -3.05 8.62
N THR A 22 -2.18 -1.82 8.14
CA THR A 22 -3.06 -1.35 7.08
C THR A 22 -2.22 -0.62 6.06
N TYR A 23 -2.31 -1.05 4.81
CA TYR A 23 -1.68 -0.38 3.68
C TYR A 23 -2.69 0.54 3.01
N PHE A 24 -2.24 1.73 2.63
CA PHE A 24 -3.00 2.71 1.87
C PHE A 24 -2.23 3.02 0.59
N PHE A 25 -2.90 2.91 -0.55
CA PHE A 25 -2.39 3.25 -1.87
C PHE A 25 -3.24 4.40 -2.39
N ASP A 26 -2.73 5.62 -2.25
CA ASP A 26 -3.46 6.83 -2.58
C ASP A 26 -2.85 7.48 -3.84
N VAL A 27 -3.68 7.92 -4.77
CA VAL A 27 -3.29 8.74 -5.93
C VAL A 27 -3.61 10.20 -5.61
N LYS A 28 -2.63 11.09 -5.78
CA LYS A 28 -2.74 12.51 -5.44
C LYS A 28 -2.23 13.38 -6.57
N THR A 29 -2.75 14.60 -6.65
CA THR A 29 -2.28 15.61 -7.60
C THR A 29 -1.18 16.47 -6.99
N THR A 30 -0.18 16.81 -7.79
CA THR A 30 0.80 17.84 -7.48
C THR A 30 0.21 19.22 -7.78
N LYS A 31 0.93 20.30 -7.44
CA LYS A 31 0.53 21.66 -7.81
C LYS A 31 0.58 21.93 -9.32
N GLY A 32 1.24 21.07 -10.11
CA GLY A 32 1.38 21.20 -11.56
C GLY A 32 0.45 20.28 -12.34
N ASP A 33 -0.66 19.84 -11.74
CA ASP A 33 -1.65 18.91 -12.31
C ASP A 33 -1.10 17.53 -12.73
N ASP A 34 0.08 17.16 -12.20
CA ASP A 34 0.65 15.82 -12.34
C ASP A 34 0.19 14.89 -11.21
N TYR A 35 0.21 13.57 -11.45
CA TYR A 35 -0.16 12.55 -10.46
C TYR A 35 1.05 11.89 -9.81
N TYR A 36 0.92 11.55 -8.54
CA TYR A 36 1.86 10.72 -7.80
C TYR A 36 1.11 9.77 -6.87
N ILE A 37 1.77 8.69 -6.47
CA ILE A 37 1.22 7.68 -5.55
C ILE A 37 1.86 7.85 -4.18
N THR A 38 1.07 7.77 -3.11
CA THR A 38 1.59 7.52 -1.76
C THR A 38 1.22 6.13 -1.30
N ILE A 39 2.23 5.35 -0.94
CA ILE A 39 2.05 4.04 -0.30
C ILE A 39 2.34 4.22 1.18
N THR A 40 1.32 4.06 2.02
CA THR A 40 1.47 4.19 3.47
C THR A 40 1.20 2.87 4.16
N GLU A 41 2.17 2.36 4.91
CA GLU A 41 1.94 1.31 5.89
C GLU A 41 1.63 1.95 7.25
N SER A 42 0.49 1.62 7.86
CA SER A 42 0.13 1.97 9.23
C SER A 42 0.14 0.72 10.10
N LYS A 43 1.08 0.62 11.04
CA LYS A 43 1.24 -0.51 11.96
C LYS A 43 0.81 -0.13 13.37
N LYS A 44 -0.10 -0.91 13.96
CA LYS A 44 -0.50 -0.73 15.36
C LYS A 44 0.64 -1.12 16.30
N ARG A 45 1.03 -0.22 17.21
CA ARG A 45 1.99 -0.47 18.30
C ARG A 45 1.36 -1.36 19.38
N TYR A 46 2.22 -2.14 20.03
CA TYR A 46 1.81 -3.09 21.06
C TYR A 46 1.56 -2.43 22.42
N GLU A 47 2.31 -1.39 22.75
CA GLU A 47 2.42 -0.87 24.12
C GLU A 47 1.34 0.16 24.44
N ASP A 48 1.01 1.05 23.49
CA ASP A 48 0.18 2.23 23.71
C ASP A 48 -1.06 2.28 22.80
N GLY A 49 -1.25 1.28 21.94
CA GLY A 49 -2.32 1.26 20.94
C GLY A 49 -2.16 2.32 19.83
N GLY A 50 -1.05 3.06 19.81
CA GLY A 50 -0.72 4.06 18.78
C GLY A 50 -0.40 3.41 17.43
N TYR A 51 -0.19 4.24 16.41
CA TYR A 51 0.14 3.77 15.05
C TYR A 51 1.48 4.36 14.60
N VAL A 52 2.33 3.52 14.01
CA VAL A 52 3.51 3.96 13.25
C VAL A 52 3.16 3.96 11.78
N LYS A 53 3.40 5.08 11.11
CA LYS A 53 3.20 5.20 9.66
C LYS A 53 4.55 5.25 8.95
N HIS A 54 4.74 4.37 7.97
CA HIS A 54 5.81 4.44 6.99
C HIS A 54 5.20 4.86 5.66
N LYS A 55 5.71 5.93 5.04
CA LYS A 55 5.15 6.49 3.81
C LYS A 55 6.21 6.58 2.73
N ILE A 56 5.87 6.09 1.56
CA ILE A 56 6.65 6.20 0.32
C ILE A 56 5.89 7.13 -0.61
N PHE A 57 6.62 8.03 -1.27
CA PHE A 57 6.12 8.84 -2.38
C PHE A 57 6.72 8.26 -3.66
N LEU A 58 5.87 7.99 -4.64
CA LEU A 58 6.26 7.46 -5.93
C LEU A 58 5.75 8.40 -7.01
N TYR A 59 6.64 8.91 -7.85
CA TYR A 59 6.33 9.84 -8.92
C TYR A 59 6.23 9.11 -10.27
N LYS A 60 5.53 9.72 -11.23
CA LYS A 60 5.15 9.09 -12.52
C LYS A 60 6.34 8.52 -13.30
N GLU A 61 7.50 9.16 -13.22
CA GLU A 61 8.74 8.75 -13.88
C GLU A 61 9.28 7.39 -13.41
N ASP A 62 8.88 6.96 -12.21
CA ASP A 62 9.35 5.74 -11.57
C ASP A 62 8.28 4.63 -11.54
N PHE A 63 7.05 4.89 -11.99
CA PHE A 63 5.92 3.94 -11.91
C PHE A 63 6.26 2.57 -12.51
N ASN A 64 6.78 2.55 -13.74
CA ASN A 64 7.08 1.31 -14.43
C ASN A 64 8.20 0.54 -13.74
N LYS A 65 9.32 1.22 -13.43
CA LYS A 65 10.48 0.59 -12.76
C LYS A 65 10.11 0.02 -11.40
N PHE A 66 9.33 0.76 -10.61
CA PHE A 66 8.88 0.32 -9.30
C PHE A 66 7.91 -0.85 -9.42
N SER A 67 6.92 -0.77 -10.32
CA SER A 67 5.93 -1.84 -10.51
C SER A 67 6.57 -3.12 -11.02
N GLU A 68 7.48 -3.03 -11.99
CA GLU A 68 8.22 -4.18 -12.53
C GLU A 68 9.04 -4.85 -11.43
N ALA A 69 9.88 -4.09 -10.71
CA ALA A 69 10.70 -4.63 -9.63
C ALA A 69 9.86 -5.25 -8.52
N PHE A 70 8.73 -4.63 -8.15
CA PHE A 70 7.81 -5.17 -7.15
C PHE A 70 7.19 -6.49 -7.62
N THR A 71 6.64 -6.53 -8.84
CA THR A 71 6.03 -7.72 -9.42
C THR A 71 7.04 -8.85 -9.58
N GLU A 72 8.23 -8.57 -10.10
CA GLU A 72 9.31 -9.57 -10.26
C GLU A 72 9.70 -10.17 -8.91
N THR A 73 9.89 -9.33 -7.89
CA THR A 73 10.25 -9.78 -6.54
C THR A 73 9.16 -10.68 -5.93
N VAL A 74 7.89 -10.30 -6.08
CA VAL A 74 6.76 -11.13 -5.61
C VAL A 74 6.71 -12.46 -6.37
N ASN A 75 6.89 -12.44 -7.68
CA ASN A 75 6.86 -13.64 -8.51
C ASN A 75 8.01 -14.60 -8.20
N TYR A 76 9.20 -14.08 -7.94
CA TYR A 76 10.35 -14.88 -7.53
C TYR A 76 10.09 -15.61 -6.20
N VAL A 77 9.48 -14.93 -5.22
CA VAL A 77 9.08 -15.59 -3.97
C VAL A 77 8.06 -16.70 -4.24
N LYS A 78 7.04 -16.42 -5.06
CA LYS A 78 5.95 -17.38 -5.31
C LYS A 78 6.40 -18.58 -6.15
N SER A 79 7.22 -18.37 -7.17
CA SER A 79 7.56 -19.39 -8.16
C SER A 79 8.82 -20.16 -7.80
N ASP A 80 9.84 -19.47 -7.28
CA ASP A 80 11.16 -20.06 -7.08
C ASP A 80 11.40 -20.46 -5.62
N LEU A 81 10.97 -19.62 -4.66
CA LEU A 81 11.24 -19.88 -3.24
C LEU A 81 10.14 -20.69 -2.54
N MET A 82 8.87 -20.50 -2.94
CA MET A 82 7.71 -21.11 -2.30
C MET A 82 6.66 -21.64 -3.31
N PRO A 83 7.05 -22.46 -4.30
CA PRO A 83 6.14 -22.91 -5.37
C PRO A 83 4.93 -23.70 -4.88
N GLU A 84 5.08 -24.47 -3.80
CA GLU A 84 4.03 -25.33 -3.26
C GLU A 84 3.14 -24.62 -2.22
N TYR A 85 3.41 -23.35 -1.91
CA TYR A 85 2.64 -22.61 -0.91
C TYR A 85 1.37 -22.02 -1.51
N ASP A 86 0.22 -22.30 -0.91
CA ASP A 86 -1.07 -21.76 -1.32
C ASP A 86 -1.26 -20.31 -0.82
N PHE A 87 -0.73 -19.34 -1.56
CA PHE A 87 -0.90 -17.92 -1.22
C PHE A 87 -2.35 -17.44 -1.35
N ASP A 88 -3.20 -18.14 -2.11
CA ASP A 88 -4.60 -17.77 -2.30
C ASP A 88 -5.46 -18.09 -1.07
N GLU A 89 -4.95 -18.88 -0.12
CA GLU A 89 -5.62 -19.13 1.15
C GLU A 89 -5.97 -17.82 1.88
N PHE A 90 -5.10 -16.81 1.79
CA PHE A 90 -5.30 -15.53 2.47
C PHE A 90 -6.35 -14.67 1.77
N THR A 91 -6.38 -14.69 0.44
CA THR A 91 -7.41 -14.00 -0.35
C THR A 91 -8.79 -14.60 -0.08
N ARG A 92 -8.89 -15.93 0.02
CA ARG A 92 -10.15 -16.61 0.37
C ARG A 92 -10.60 -16.30 1.80
N ARG A 93 -9.69 -16.19 2.77
CA ARG A 93 -10.05 -15.80 4.14
C ARG A 93 -10.64 -14.39 4.19
N ASP A 94 -10.04 -13.43 3.48
CA ASP A 94 -10.53 -12.05 3.49
C ASP A 94 -11.92 -11.89 2.86
N GLN A 95 -12.25 -12.67 1.82
CA GLN A 95 -13.58 -12.64 1.17
C GLN A 95 -14.71 -13.25 2.03
N ASN A 96 -14.37 -14.07 3.03
CA ASN A 96 -15.35 -14.75 3.88
C ASN A 96 -15.61 -14.01 5.21
N VAL A 97 -14.99 -12.83 5.42
CA VAL A 97 -15.05 -12.05 6.66
C VAL A 97 -15.83 -10.73 6.50
N ASP A 98 -16.40 -10.48 5.31
CA ASP A 98 -17.34 -9.38 5.04
C ASP A 98 -18.81 -9.87 5.06
#